data_AF-A0A2N0U481-F1
#
_entry.id   AF-A0A2N0U481-F1
#
_cell.length_a   1.000
_cell.length_b   1.000
_cell.length_c   1.000
_cell.angle_alpha   90.00
_cell.angle_beta   90.00
_cell.angle_gamma   90.00
#
_symmetry.space_group_name_H-M   'P 1'
#
loop_
_entity.id
_entity.type
_entity.pdbx_description
1 polymer ?
#
loop_
_entity_poly.entity_id
_entity_poly.type
_entity_poly.pdbx_seq_one_letter_code
_entity_poly.pdbx_strand_id
1 'polypeptide(L)' 'MDDQLANVFRGYIELGIQERKEFREMISEFEGADYSKKKEAREIFNKSLGPLMNDVCKCCGK' A
#
# COMPACT_ATOMS: atom_id res chain seq x y z
N MET A 1 -8.09 12.91 -11.25
CA MET A 1 -7.38 11.76 -10.64
C MET A 1 -7.98 11.59 -9.25
N ASP A 2 -8.31 10.37 -8.85
CA ASP A 2 -8.78 10.11 -7.49
C ASP A 2 -7.71 10.49 -6.45
N ASP A 3 -8.12 11.01 -5.29
CA ASP A 3 -7.19 11.53 -4.27
C ASP A 3 -6.28 10.43 -3.71
N GLN A 4 -6.74 9.18 -3.65
CA GLN A 4 -5.91 8.06 -3.22
C GLN A 4 -4.84 7.77 -4.26
N LEU A 5 -5.21 7.76 -5.55
CA LEU A 5 -4.28 7.57 -6.66
C LEU A 5 -3.25 8.70 -6.72
N ALA A 6 -3.67 9.95 -6.46
CA ALA A 6 -2.78 11.11 -6.38
C ALA A 6 -1.72 10.95 -5.28
N ASN A 7 -2.13 10.46 -4.10
CA ASN A 7 -1.23 10.24 -2.97
C ASN A 7 -0.21 9.11 -3.24
N VAL A 8 -0.65 8.02 -3.86
CA VAL A 8 0.26 6.94 -4.29
C VAL A 8 1.27 7.47 -5.30
N PHE A 9 0.81 8.24 -6.30
CA PHE A 9 1.70 8.83 -7.30
C PHE A 9 2.70 9.79 -6.67
N ARG A 10 2.27 10.63 -5.71
CA ARG A 10 3.16 11.51 -4.95
C ARG A 10 4.22 10.72 -4.17
N GLY A 11 3.87 9.63 -3.49
CA GLY A 11 4.85 8.79 -2.81
C GLY A 11 5.85 8.16 -3.78
N TYR A 12 5.38 7.68 -4.93
CA TYR A 12 6.21 7.04 -5.94
C TYR A 12 7.27 7.98 -6.55
N ILE A 13 6.94 9.26 -6.76
CA ILE A 13 7.90 10.22 -7.33
C ILE A 13 9.03 10.59 -6.36
N GLU A 14 8.80 10.50 -5.05
CA GLU A 14 9.82 10.77 -4.03
C GLU A 14 10.85 9.64 -3.93
N LEU A 15 10.51 8.43 -4.41
CA LEU A 15 11.41 7.28 -4.39
C LEU A 15 12.59 7.46 -5.35
N GLY A 16 13.76 6.99 -4.92
CA GLY A 16 14.94 6.81 -5.76
C GLY A 16 14.78 5.69 -6.78
N ILE A 17 15.70 5.60 -7.75
CA ILE A 17 15.63 4.64 -8.86
C ILE A 17 15.55 3.18 -8.37
N GLN A 18 16.34 2.83 -7.35
CA GLN A 18 16.37 1.49 -6.77
C GLN A 18 15.06 1.15 -6.05
N GLU A 19 14.57 2.06 -5.20
CA GLU A 19 13.31 1.89 -4.48
C GLU A 19 12.12 1.78 -5.45
N ARG A 20 12.12 2.54 -6.56
CA ARG A 20 11.11 2.40 -7.62
C ARG A 20 11.16 1.04 -8.30
N LYS A 21 12.33 0.41 -8.40
CA LYS A 21 12.47 -0.94 -8.95
C LYS A 21 11.85 -1.96 -8.00
N GLU A 22 12.24 -1.92 -6.72
CA GLU A 22 11.72 -2.79 -5.66
C GLU A 22 10.20 -2.66 -5.52
N PHE A 23 9.68 -1.42 -5.56
CA PHE A 23 8.24 -1.18 -5.51
C PHE A 23 7.50 -1.84 -6.68
N ARG A 24 8.04 -1.76 -7.90
CA ARG A 24 7.42 -2.40 -9.09
C ARG A 24 7.45 -3.93 -9.01
N GLU A 25 8.56 -4.50 -8.52
CA GLU A 25 8.66 -5.94 -8.29
C GLU A 25 7.61 -6.40 -7.27
N MET A 26 7.50 -5.71 -6.14
CA MET A 26 6.48 -5.98 -5.11
C MET A 26 5.05 -5.91 -5.65
N ILE A 27 4.72 -4.88 -6.47
CA ILE A 27 3.40 -4.77 -7.10
C ILE A 27 3.14 -5.94 -8.05
N SER A 28 4.12 -6.31 -8.88
CA SER A 28 3.97 -7.44 -9.82
C SER A 28 3.74 -8.76 -9.08
N GLU A 29 4.45 -9.01 -7.98
CA GLU A 29 4.24 -10.18 -7.13
C GLU A 29 2.85 -10.17 -6.49
N PHE A 30 2.43 -9.01 -5.98
CA PHE A 30 1.10 -8.86 -5.38
C PHE A 30 -0.02 -9.08 -6.41
N GLU A 31 0.09 -8.55 -7.63
CA GLU A 31 -0.92 -8.74 -8.68
C GLU A 31 -1.05 -10.20 -9.12
N GLY A 32 0.08 -10.91 -9.24
CA GLY A 32 0.13 -12.33 -9.56
C GLY A 32 -0.28 -13.27 -8.42
N ALA A 33 -0.39 -12.76 -7.19
CA ALA A 33 -0.73 -13.57 -6.03
C ALA A 33 -2.21 -13.98 -5.99
N ASP A 34 -2.48 -15.12 -5.34
CA ASP A 34 -3.82 -15.60 -5.03
C ASP A 34 -4.54 -14.70 -4.00
N TYR A 35 -5.85 -14.91 -3.86
CA TYR A 35 -6.68 -14.13 -2.95
C TYR A 35 -6.22 -14.19 -1.49
N SER A 36 -5.73 -15.35 -1.03
CA SER A 36 -5.30 -15.54 0.37
C SER A 36 -4.08 -14.68 0.67
N LYS A 37 -3.09 -14.69 -0.22
CA LYS A 37 -1.88 -13.88 -0.08
C LYS A 37 -2.17 -12.39 -0.18
N LYS A 38 -3.08 -11.99 -1.07
CA LYS A 38 -3.53 -10.59 -1.16
C LYS A 38 -4.21 -10.12 0.14
N LYS A 39 -5.03 -10.99 0.75
CA LYS A 39 -5.69 -10.72 2.03
C LYS A 39 -4.67 -10.58 3.16
N GLU A 40 -3.71 -11.49 3.25
CA GLU A 40 -2.65 -11.45 4.27
C GLU A 40 -1.82 -10.17 4.16
N ALA A 41 -1.37 -9.80 2.96
CA ALA A 41 -0.63 -8.57 2.73
C ALA A 41 -1.44 -7.34 3.20
N ARG A 42 -2.73 -7.29 2.91
CA ARG A 42 -3.62 -6.20 3.37
C ARG A 42 -3.69 -6.13 4.90
N GLU A 43 -3.80 -7.26 5.58
CA GLU A 43 -3.83 -7.32 7.04
C GLU A 43 -2.50 -6.87 7.66
N ILE A 44 -1.37 -7.28 7.07
CA ILE A 44 -0.04 -6.86 7.52
C ILE A 44 0.12 -5.35 7.37
N PHE A 45 -0.18 -4.79 6.19
CA PHE A 45 -0.05 -3.35 5.97
C PHE A 45 -0.97 -2.55 6.90
N ASN A 46 -2.21 -2.98 7.11
CA ASN A 46 -3.12 -2.30 8.04
C ASN A 46 -2.62 -2.35 9.50
N LYS A 47 -1.93 -3.42 9.91
CA LYS A 47 -1.33 -3.51 11.25
C LYS A 47 -0.11 -2.61 11.39
N SER A 48 0.74 -2.55 10.37
CA SER A 48 2.03 -1.85 10.44
C SER A 48 1.92 -0.35 10.15
N LEU A 49 1.11 0.02 9.16
CA LEU A 49 0.99 1.40 8.66
C LEU A 49 -0.29 2.09 9.13
N GLY A 50 -1.16 1.33 9.81
CA GLY A 50 -2.50 1.78 10.13
C GLY A 50 -3.45 1.67 8.94
N PRO A 51 -4.73 2.00 9.15
CA PRO A 51 -5.70 2.07 8.07
C PRO A 51 -5.35 3.16 7.05
N LEU A 52 -5.79 2.97 5.80
CA LEU A 52 -5.78 4.05 4.80
C LEU A 52 -6.61 5.24 5.30
N MET A 53 -6.30 6.46 4.85
CA MET A 53 -6.83 7.74 5.39
C MET A 53 -8.36 7.89 5.48
N ASN A 54 -9.14 6.92 4.99
CA ASN A 54 -10.61 6.89 5.07
C ASN A 54 -11.15 5.83 6.05
N ASP A 55 -10.28 5.03 6.66
CA ASP A 55 -10.62 3.99 7.61
C ASP A 55 -10.25 4.48 9.02
N VAL A 56 -11.23 4.51 9.93
CA VAL A 56 -11.04 4.93 11.32
C VAL A 56 -10.04 3.99 12.01
N CYS A 57 -9.03 4.53 12.70
CA CYS A 57 -8.06 3.73 13.44
C CYS A 57 -8.76 2.85 14.48
N LYS A 58 -8.71 1.52 14.32
CA LYS A 58 -9.35 0.59 15.27
C LYS A 58 -8.79 0.67 16.69
N CYS A 59 -7.58 1.20 16.87
CA CYS A 59 -6.97 1.37 18.20
C CYS A 59 -7.41 2.65 18.92
N CYS A 60 -7.68 3.75 18.21
CA CYS A 60 -7.97 5.04 18.83
C CYS A 60 -9.24 5.76 18.34
N GLY A 61 -9.94 5.20 17.36
CA GLY A 61 -11.21 5.75 16.84
C GLY A 61 -11.06 7.07 16.07
N LYS A 62 -9.83 7.48 15.76
CA LYS A 62 -9.52 8.70 15.01
C LYS A 62 -9.15 8.39 13.57
#